data_AF-A0A420VSQ8-F1
#
_entry.id   AF-A0A420VSQ8-F1
#
_cell.length_a   1.000
_cell.length_b   1.000
_cell.length_c   1.000
_cell.angle_alpha   90.00
_cell.angle_beta   90.00
_cell.angle_gamma   90.00
#
_symmetry.space_group_name_H-M   'P 1'
#
loop_
_entity.id
_entity.type
_entity.pdbx_description
1 polymer ?
#
loop_
_entity_poly.entity_id
_entity_poly.type
_entity_poly.pdbx_seq_one_letter_code
_entity_poly.pdbx_strand_id
1 'polypeptide(L)'
;MKTHYPLSTVDKQLGYELLAKNSIDCMLVRLPKIESTNEYGRAVEASLVDCPSDAMTAFELADFLIGRLEARSYIRKAPFIANI
;
A
#
# COMPACT_ATOMS: atom_id res chain seq x y z
N MET A 1 8.11 8.93 -24.87
CA MET A 1 8.39 8.36 -23.53
C MET A 1 8.92 9.50 -22.66
N LYS A 2 8.25 9.84 -21.55
CA LYS A 2 8.66 10.99 -20.73
C LYS A 2 9.89 10.62 -19.89
N THR A 3 11.00 11.33 -20.11
CA THR A 3 12.36 11.01 -19.65
C THR A 3 12.72 11.57 -18.26
N HIS A 4 11.73 12.02 -17.48
CA HIS A 4 11.95 12.61 -16.16
C HIS A 4 10.96 12.05 -15.15
N TYR A 5 11.13 10.78 -14.77
CA TYR A 5 10.55 10.32 -13.52
C TYR A 5 11.39 10.92 -12.38
N PRO A 6 10.77 11.58 -11.39
CA PRO A 6 11.51 12.13 -10.26
C PRO A 6 12.26 11.02 -9.52
N LEU A 7 13.40 11.34 -8.91
CA LEU A 7 14.24 10.40 -8.13
C LEU A 7 13.40 9.55 -7.16
N SER A 8 12.36 10.13 -6.56
CA SER A 8 11.41 9.45 -5.68
C SER A 8 10.68 8.26 -6.31
N THR A 9 10.50 8.22 -7.63
CA THR A 9 9.91 7.09 -8.35
C THR A 9 10.92 5.96 -8.53
N VAL A 10 12.18 6.30 -8.82
CA VAL A 10 13.28 5.34 -8.90
C VAL A 10 13.52 4.68 -7.55
N ASP A 11 13.48 5.46 -6.47
CA ASP A 11 13.68 4.95 -5.11
C ASP A 11 12.59 3.95 -4.69
N LYS A 12 11.33 4.22 -5.07
CA LYS A 12 10.21 3.28 -4.83
C LYS A 12 10.38 1.97 -5.61
N GLN A 13 10.82 2.06 -6.86
CA GLN A 13 11.08 0.87 -7.69
C GLN A 13 12.23 0.04 -7.10
N LEU A 14 13.30 0.69 -6.66
CA LEU A 14 14.42 0.02 -5.99
C LEU A 14 13.96 -0.68 -4.70
N GLY A 15 13.12 -0.01 -3.90
CA GLY A 15 12.54 -0.61 -2.69
C GLY A 15 11.74 -1.88 -3.00
N TYR A 16 10.91 -1.86 -4.06
CA TYR A 16 10.19 -3.06 -4.50
C TYR A 16 11.16 -4.18 -4.92
N GLU A 17 12.19 -3.87 -5.71
CA GLU A 17 13.16 -4.88 -6.14
C GLU A 17 13.92 -5.52 -4.98
N LEU A 18 14.29 -4.73 -3.97
CA LEU A 18 14.95 -5.24 -2.77
C LEU A 18 14.04 -6.21 -2.00
N LEU A 19 12.76 -5.84 -1.83
CA LEU A 19 11.77 -6.71 -1.18
C LEU A 19 11.49 -7.97 -2.00
N ALA A 20 11.37 -7.85 -3.33
CA ALA A 20 11.09 -8.96 -4.23
C ALA A 20 12.23 -9.99 -4.28
N LYS A 21 13.49 -9.53 -4.21
CA LYS A 21 14.69 -10.38 -4.20
C LYS A 21 14.93 -11.07 -2.85
N ASN A 22 14.30 -10.59 -1.78
CA ASN A 22 14.46 -11.17 -0.45
C ASN A 22 13.56 -12.42 -0.26
N SER A 23 13.88 -13.25 0.73
CA SER A 23 13.09 -14.40 1.16
C SER A 23 12.12 -14.08 2.31
N ILE A 24 12.14 -12.87 2.86
CA ILE A 24 11.23 -12.42 3.91
C ILE A 24 9.80 -12.35 3.37
N ASP A 25 8.88 -12.93 4.13
CA ASP A 25 7.43 -12.82 3.90
C ASP A 25 6.96 -11.40 4.21
N CYS A 26 7.08 -10.51 3.22
CA CYS A 26 6.69 -9.11 3.32
C CYS A 26 5.57 -8.78 2.33
N MET A 27 4.77 -7.78 2.69
CA MET A 27 3.74 -7.19 1.83
C MET A 27 4.12 -5.73 1.55
N LEU A 28 4.14 -5.32 0.29
CA LEU A 28 4.35 -3.92 -0.10
C LEU A 28 3.00 -3.22 -0.30
N VAL A 29 2.53 -2.50 0.70
CA VAL A 29 1.25 -1.79 0.57
C VAL A 29 1.40 -0.54 -0.29
N ARG A 30 0.55 -0.40 -1.31
CA ARG A 30 0.43 0.79 -2.16
C ARG A 30 -0.76 1.61 -1.69
N LEU A 31 -0.55 2.90 -1.43
CA LEU A 31 -1.52 3.77 -0.78
C LEU A 31 -1.94 4.92 -1.71
N PRO A 32 -3.21 5.37 -1.61
CA PRO A 32 -3.66 6.64 -2.14
C PRO A 32 -3.18 7.79 -1.24
N LYS A 33 -3.79 8.97 -1.38
CA LYS A 33 -3.52 10.10 -0.50
C LYS A 33 -3.93 9.75 0.94
N ILE A 34 -3.03 9.97 1.89
CA ILE A 34 -3.37 9.87 3.31
C ILE A 34 -3.94 11.21 3.77
N GLU A 35 -5.14 11.18 4.32
CA GLU A 35 -5.80 12.34 4.89
C GLU A 35 -5.53 12.45 6.40
N SER A 36 -5.12 13.64 6.83
CA SER A 36 -4.84 13.95 8.24
C SER A 36 -6.13 14.33 8.98
N THR A 37 -7.05 13.38 9.09
CA THR A 37 -8.32 13.52 9.82
C THR A 37 -8.46 12.42 10.86
N ASN A 38 -9.36 12.64 11.83
CA ASN A 38 -9.75 11.63 12.81
C ASN A 38 -10.99 10.84 12.34
N GLU A 39 -11.35 10.94 11.06
CA GLU A 39 -12.43 10.13 10.51
C GLU A 39 -11.98 8.67 10.41
N TYR A 40 -12.88 7.77 10.80
CA TYR A 40 -12.62 6.34 10.88
C TYR A 40 -13.91 5.56 10.69
N GLY A 41 -13.77 4.28 10.34
CA GLY A 41 -14.88 3.34 10.24
C GLY A 41 -15.39 3.13 8.82
N ARG A 42 -14.76 3.71 7.80
CA ARG A 42 -15.00 3.33 6.41
C ARG A 42 -14.37 1.98 6.14
N ALA A 43 -14.97 1.22 5.22
CA ALA A 43 -14.42 -0.07 4.86
C ALA A 43 -13.14 0.14 4.04
N VAL A 44 -12.13 -0.71 4.27
CA VAL A 44 -10.89 -0.71 3.49
C VAL A 44 -10.92 -1.84 2.49
N GLU A 45 -10.82 -1.51 1.21
CA GLU A 45 -10.72 -2.49 0.14
C GLU A 45 -9.27 -2.65 -0.32
N ALA A 46 -8.89 -3.88 -0.68
CA ALA A 46 -7.55 -4.20 -1.18
C ALA A 46 -7.62 -4.83 -2.57
N SER A 47 -6.90 -4.23 -3.52
CA SER A 47 -6.87 -4.65 -4.93
C SER A 47 -5.43 -4.85 -5.41
N LEU A 48 -5.19 -5.89 -6.21
CA LEU A 48 -3.88 -6.12 -6.82
C LEU A 48 -3.71 -5.39 -8.16
N VAL A 49 -4.81 -4.91 -8.75
CA VAL A 49 -4.84 -4.33 -10.09
C VAL A 49 -4.76 -2.81 -9.99
N ASP A 50 -5.82 -2.18 -9.51
CA ASP A 50 -5.97 -0.72 -9.43
C ASP A 50 -6.33 -0.23 -8.02
N CYS A 51 -6.14 1.07 -7.78
CA CYS A 51 -6.48 1.70 -6.52
C CYS A 51 -8.00 1.88 -6.40
N PRO A 52 -8.67 1.38 -5.34
CA PRO A 52 -10.13 1.46 -5.22
C PRO A 52 -10.69 2.87 -5.02
N SER A 53 -9.90 3.78 -4.45
CA SER A 53 -10.29 5.16 -4.12
C SER A 53 -9.04 6.05 -4.04
N ASP A 54 -9.26 7.37 -4.04
CA ASP A 54 -8.22 8.41 -4.09
C ASP A 54 -7.70 8.84 -2.71
N ALA A 55 -8.33 8.37 -1.63
CA ALA A 55 -7.96 8.73 -0.27
C ALA A 55 -8.12 7.59 0.74
N MET A 56 -7.45 7.73 1.88
CA MET A 56 -7.73 6.97 3.11
C MET A 56 -7.18 7.71 4.34
N THR A 57 -7.61 7.35 5.54
CA THR A 57 -7.04 7.92 6.78
C THR A 57 -5.92 7.05 7.35
N ALA A 58 -5.07 7.66 8.18
CA ALA A 58 -4.01 6.92 8.88
C ALA A 58 -4.56 5.87 9.86
N PHE A 59 -5.76 6.10 10.39
CA PHE A 59 -6.44 5.15 11.28
C PHE A 59 -6.87 3.89 10.53
N GLU A 60 -7.49 4.05 9.36
CA GLU A 60 -7.89 2.94 8.47
C GLU A 60 -6.69 2.15 7.97
N LEU A 61 -5.59 2.84 7.66
CA LEU A 61 -4.31 2.21 7.31
C LEU A 61 -3.77 1.35 8.46
N ALA A 62 -3.74 1.89 9.67
CA ALA A 62 -3.25 1.17 10.83
C ALA A 62 -4.08 -0.08 11.12
N ASP A 63 -5.42 0.06 11.09
CA ASP A 63 -6.34 -1.07 11.27
C ASP A 63 -6.12 -2.18 10.23
N PHE A 64 -6.01 -1.81 8.94
CA PHE A 64 -5.69 -2.75 7.89
C PHE A 64 -4.36 -3.48 8.16
N LEU A 65 -3.30 -2.75 8.49
CA LEU A 65 -1.97 -3.35 8.73
C LEU A 65 -1.98 -4.30 9.93
N ILE A 66 -2.63 -3.93 11.03
CA ILE A 66 -2.78 -4.77 12.22
C ILE A 66 -3.51 -6.06 11.84
N GLY A 67 -4.61 -5.97 11.09
CA GLY A 67 -5.35 -7.13 10.60
C GLY A 67 -4.55 -8.04 9.64
N ARG A 68 -3.43 -7.57 9.07
CA ARG A 68 -2.54 -8.37 8.22
C ARG A 68 -1.34 -8.97 8.95
N LEU A 69 -1.12 -8.67 10.22
CA LEU A 69 -0.02 -9.28 10.98
C LEU A 69 -0.20 -10.80 11.14
N GLU A 70 -1.45 -11.26 11.30
CA GLU A 70 -1.76 -12.68 11.45
C GLU A 70 -2.24 -13.34 10.14
N ALA A 71 -2.77 -12.53 9.21
CA ALA A 71 -3.29 -13.03 7.95
C ALA A 71 -2.17 -13.24 6.93
N ARG A 72 -2.06 -14.44 6.37
CA ARG A 72 -1.10 -14.75 5.28
C ARG A 72 -1.48 -14.19 3.91
N SER A 73 -2.55 -13.40 3.85
CA SER A 73 -3.02 -12.73 2.64
C SER A 73 -1.98 -11.72 2.17
N TYR A 74 -1.74 -11.65 0.86
CA TYR A 74 -0.84 -10.68 0.22
C TYR A 74 0.65 -10.81 0.57
N ILE A 75 1.08 -11.92 1.18
CA ILE A 75 2.50 -12.26 1.30
C ILE A 75 3.16 -12.20 -0.09
N ARG A 76 4.26 -11.44 -0.17
CA ARG A 76 5.03 -11.16 -1.39
C ARG A 76 4.22 -10.52 -2.52
N LYS A 77 3.10 -9.88 -2.19
CA LYS A 77 2.29 -9.09 -3.13
C LYS A 77 2.37 -7.61 -2.79
N ALA A 78 1.91 -6.80 -3.73
CA ALA A 78 1.82 -5.36 -3.57
C ALA A 78 0.37 -4.87 -3.74
N PRO A 79 -0.55 -5.07 -2.79
CA PRO A 79 -1.92 -4.59 -2.94
C PRO A 79 -1.99 -3.05 -2.85
N PHE A 80 -2.83 -2.44 -3.68
CA PHE A 80 -3.42 -1.15 -3.40
C PHE A 80 -4.47 -1.30 -2.30
N ILE A 81 -4.52 -0.36 -1.36
CA ILE A 81 -5.59 -0.29 -0.37
C ILE A 81 -6.16 1.13 -0.32
N ALA A 82 -7.46 1.26 -0.17
CA ALA A 82 -8.11 2.56 -0.02
C ALA A 82 -9.43 2.42 0.75
N ASN A 83 -9.96 3.53 1.26
CA ASN A 83 -11.28 3.52 1.87
C ASN A 83 -12.38 3.62 0.81
N ILE A 84 -13.53 3.00 1.08
CA ILE A 84 -14.74 3.03 0.24
C ILE A 84 -15.95 3.56 1.01
#